data_AF-A0A3D2L5P9-F1
#
_entry.id   AF-A0A3D2L5P9-F1
#
_cell.length_a   1.000
_cell.length_b   1.000
_cell.length_c   1.000
_cell.angle_alpha   90.00
_cell.angle_beta   90.00
_cell.angle_gamma   90.00
#
_symmetry.space_group_name_H-M   'P 1'
#
loop_
_entity.id
_entity.type
_entity.pdbx_description
1 polymer ?
#
loop_
_entity_poly.entity_id
_entity_poly.type
_entity_poly.pdbx_seq_one_letter_code
_entity_poly.pdbx_strand_id
1 'polypeptide(L)'
;RLYGVYVLAIHRRGENVTNTDDIRFDVGDTVLLEGPARGMRQLFDDGILNNLTETTERAMRRGKAPIAIVALVSVMGLAALGVLPISALALIAATSVVALGCLDHQEAYRAIRWDILMLIFGMLALGTAMEKTGAASLLVGHLAGLTGGMGPLAVLAVLYLITSFLTEIMSNNAAAILLTPIAIGLGSQLGIDPRP
;
A
#
# COMPACT_ATOMS: atom_id res chain seq x y z
N ARG A 1 -21.56 -20.47 -24.83
CA ARG A 1 -20.21 -20.23 -25.39
C ARG A 1 -19.82 -18.80 -25.06
N LEU A 2 -19.18 -18.55 -23.91
CA LEU A 2 -19.16 -17.22 -23.29
C LEU A 2 -17.88 -16.38 -23.53
N TYR A 3 -16.75 -16.97 -23.97
CA TYR A 3 -15.49 -16.22 -24.07
C TYR A 3 -14.65 -16.50 -25.33
N GLY A 4 -15.15 -17.31 -26.27
CA GLY A 4 -14.39 -17.71 -27.46
C GLY A 4 -13.12 -18.54 -27.15
N VAL A 5 -13.02 -19.09 -25.94
CA VAL A 5 -11.93 -19.95 -25.49
C VAL A 5 -12.36 -21.41 -25.63
N TYR A 6 -11.46 -22.23 -26.17
CA TYR A 6 -11.63 -23.65 -26.43
C TYR A 6 -10.72 -24.45 -25.51
N VAL A 7 -11.23 -25.53 -24.93
CA VAL A 7 -10.41 -26.51 -24.22
C VAL A 7 -9.84 -27.47 -25.24
N LEU A 8 -8.52 -27.48 -25.38
CA LEU A 8 -7.81 -28.37 -26.31
C LEU A 8 -7.51 -29.73 -25.66
N ALA A 9 -7.11 -29.73 -24.39
CA ALA A 9 -6.74 -30.93 -23.67
C ALA A 9 -6.98 -30.78 -22.17
N ILE A 10 -7.27 -31.90 -21.50
CA ILE A 10 -7.39 -32.00 -20.05
C ILE A 10 -6.46 -33.12 -19.60
N HIS A 11 -5.62 -32.81 -18.63
CA HIS A 11 -4.67 -33.75 -18.07
C HIS A 11 -4.93 -33.92 -16.58
N ARG A 12 -5.12 -35.17 -16.15
CA ARG A 12 -5.42 -35.53 -14.77
C ARG A 12 -4.38 -36.53 -14.27
N ARG A 13 -3.58 -36.12 -13.27
CA ARG A 13 -2.59 -36.99 -12.60
C ARG A 13 -1.60 -37.72 -13.53
N GLY A 14 -1.16 -37.10 -14.62
CA GLY A 14 -0.21 -37.75 -15.54
C GLY A 14 -0.86 -38.43 -16.74
N GLU A 15 -2.20 -38.49 -16.81
CA GLU A 15 -2.93 -39.11 -17.92
C GLU A 15 -3.79 -38.10 -18.69
N ASN A 16 -3.81 -38.25 -20.02
CA ASN A 16 -4.62 -37.43 -20.90
C ASN A 16 -6.06 -37.95 -20.89
N VAL A 17 -7.03 -37.08 -20.60
CA VAL A 17 -8.43 -37.48 -20.53
C VAL A 17 -9.03 -37.40 -21.94
N THR A 18 -9.24 -38.57 -22.56
CA THR A 18 -9.64 -38.70 -23.97
C THR A 18 -11.10 -38.36 -24.24
N ASN A 19 -11.96 -38.31 -23.22
CA ASN A 19 -13.41 -38.19 -23.38
C ASN A 19 -13.93 -36.82 -22.98
N THR A 20 -13.69 -35.80 -23.81
CA THR A 20 -13.86 -34.38 -23.50
C THR A 20 -15.32 -33.87 -23.49
N ASP A 21 -16.28 -34.67 -23.93
CA ASP A 21 -17.64 -34.18 -24.23
C ASP A 21 -18.51 -33.88 -22.99
N ASP A 22 -18.23 -34.48 -21.82
CA ASP A 22 -19.00 -34.26 -20.59
C ASP A 22 -18.16 -34.37 -19.30
N ILE A 23 -16.95 -33.80 -19.31
CA ILE A 23 -16.06 -33.82 -18.14
C ILE A 23 -16.39 -32.69 -17.18
N ARG A 24 -16.62 -33.05 -15.90
CA ARG A 24 -16.58 -32.11 -14.79
C ARG A 24 -15.14 -31.93 -14.33
N PHE A 25 -14.70 -30.67 -14.25
CA PHE A 25 -13.38 -30.31 -13.76
C PHE A 25 -13.24 -30.68 -12.28
N ASP A 26 -12.14 -31.35 -11.93
CA ASP A 26 -11.74 -31.60 -10.55
C ASP A 26 -10.54 -30.71 -10.18
N VAL A 27 -10.39 -30.46 -8.88
CA VAL A 27 -9.25 -29.71 -8.35
C VAL A 27 -7.96 -30.49 -8.64
N GLY A 28 -7.03 -29.85 -9.36
CA GLY A 28 -5.75 -30.44 -9.77
C GLY A 28 -5.68 -30.88 -11.23
N ASP A 29 -6.75 -30.70 -12.01
CA ASP A 29 -6.71 -30.88 -13.46
C ASP A 29 -5.85 -29.78 -14.11
N THR A 30 -4.98 -30.18 -15.04
CA THR A 30 -4.24 -29.24 -15.90
C THR A 30 -4.96 -29.15 -17.24
N VAL A 31 -5.41 -27.96 -17.60
CA VAL A 31 -6.22 -27.73 -18.80
C VAL A 31 -5.46 -26.88 -19.79
N LEU A 32 -5.36 -27.34 -21.04
CA LEU A 32 -4.82 -26.57 -22.15
C LEU A 32 -5.95 -25.81 -22.84
N LEU A 33 -5.82 -24.48 -22.90
CA LEU A 33 -6.82 -23.59 -23.47
C LEU A 33 -6.25 -22.86 -24.69
N GLU A 34 -7.07 -22.72 -25.73
CA GLU A 34 -6.77 -21.89 -26.90
C GLU A 34 -7.88 -20.87 -27.11
N GLY A 35 -7.52 -19.61 -27.33
CA GLY A 35 -8.49 -18.57 -27.60
C GLY A 35 -7.86 -17.21 -27.82
N PRO A 36 -8.65 -16.20 -28.20
CA PRO A 36 -8.18 -14.84 -28.35
C PRO A 36 -7.70 -14.30 -27.00
N ALA A 37 -6.60 -13.52 -27.00
CA ALA A 37 -5.99 -12.98 -25.79
C ALA A 37 -6.98 -12.20 -24.88
N ARG A 38 -7.99 -11.55 -25.48
CA ARG A 38 -9.07 -10.87 -24.74
C ARG A 38 -9.97 -11.86 -23.99
N GLY A 39 -10.31 -12.98 -24.62
CA GLY A 39 -11.16 -14.02 -24.02
C GLY A 39 -10.46 -14.78 -22.90
N MET A 40 -9.15 -15.07 -23.06
CA MET A 40 -8.37 -15.69 -21.98
C MET A 40 -8.25 -14.78 -20.75
N ARG A 41 -7.97 -13.48 -20.94
CA ARG A 41 -7.91 -12.51 -19.82
C ARG A 41 -9.23 -12.42 -19.07
N GLN A 42 -10.35 -12.34 -19.79
CA GLN A 42 -11.67 -12.25 -19.19
C GLN A 42 -12.07 -13.52 -18.41
N LEU A 43 -11.66 -14.70 -18.90
CA LEU A 43 -11.86 -15.97 -18.20
C LEU A 43 -11.09 -16.06 -16.87
N PHE A 44 -9.90 -15.45 -16.80
CA PHE A 44 -9.10 -15.36 -15.57
C PHE A 44 -9.59 -14.26 -14.61
N ASP A 45 -9.99 -13.10 -15.13
CA ASP A 45 -10.54 -12.00 -14.33
C ASP A 45 -11.89 -12.38 -13.65
N ASP A 46 -12.71 -13.21 -14.32
CA ASP A 46 -13.99 -13.71 -13.77
C ASP A 46 -13.79 -14.86 -12.74
N GLY A 47 -12.55 -15.26 -12.44
CA GLY A 47 -12.23 -16.24 -11.38
C GLY A 47 -12.66 -17.69 -11.66
N ILE A 48 -12.95 -18.02 -12.93
CA ILE A 48 -13.43 -19.36 -13.33
C ILE A 48 -12.28 -20.39 -13.31
N LEU A 49 -11.04 -19.94 -13.52
CA LEU A 49 -9.84 -20.78 -13.44
C LEU A 49 -8.75 -20.07 -12.64
N ASN A 50 -8.21 -20.75 -11.64
CA ASN A 50 -7.00 -20.30 -10.95
C ASN A 50 -5.80 -20.64 -11.82
N ASN A 51 -5.20 -19.62 -12.45
CA ASN A 51 -4.00 -19.79 -13.26
C ASN A 51 -2.80 -20.09 -12.36
N LEU A 52 -2.43 -21.37 -12.24
CA LEU A 52 -1.26 -21.82 -11.47
C LEU A 52 0.08 -21.57 -12.19
N THR A 53 0.07 -21.07 -13.43
CA THR A 53 1.25 -21.02 -14.31
C THR A 53 1.69 -19.60 -14.68
N GLU A 54 0.79 -18.61 -14.73
CA GLU A 54 1.23 -17.21 -14.70
C GLU A 54 1.63 -16.86 -13.27
N THR A 55 2.93 -16.97 -13.01
CA THR A 55 3.59 -16.04 -12.11
C THR A 55 2.98 -14.65 -12.32
N THR A 56 2.68 -13.95 -11.23
CA THR A 56 2.35 -12.52 -11.26
C THR A 56 3.56 -11.69 -11.69
N GLU A 57 4.32 -12.12 -12.70
CA GLU A 57 5.26 -11.28 -13.42
C GLU A 57 4.46 -10.37 -14.33
N ARG A 58 3.99 -9.25 -13.75
CA ARG A 58 3.75 -8.03 -14.52
C ARG A 58 4.95 -7.87 -15.45
N ALA A 59 4.73 -7.89 -16.76
CA ALA A 59 5.79 -7.70 -17.74
C ALA A 59 6.46 -6.35 -17.48
N MET A 60 7.55 -6.37 -16.73
CA MET A 60 8.36 -5.20 -16.42
C MET A 60 8.80 -4.66 -17.78
N ARG A 61 8.32 -3.47 -18.17
CA ARG A 61 8.77 -2.79 -19.40
C ARG A 61 10.22 -2.36 -19.18
N ARG A 62 11.16 -3.30 -19.30
CA ARG A 62 12.60 -3.11 -18.96
C ARG A 62 13.20 -1.90 -19.70
N GLY A 63 12.72 -1.57 -20.89
CA GLY A 63 13.14 -0.37 -21.64
C GLY A 63 12.73 0.97 -21.02
N LYS A 64 11.74 1.01 -20.13
CA LYS A 64 11.25 2.23 -19.44
C LYS A 64 11.74 2.31 -17.98
N ALA A 65 12.35 1.25 -17.46
CA ALA A 65 12.94 1.21 -16.12
C ALA A 65 13.94 2.35 -15.84
N PRO A 66 14.87 2.74 -16.74
CA PRO A 66 15.82 3.82 -16.44
C PRO A 66 15.13 5.17 -16.22
N ILE A 67 14.01 5.45 -16.92
CA ILE A 67 13.24 6.69 -16.74
C ILE A 67 12.64 6.74 -15.33
N ALA A 68 12.05 5.64 -14.87
CA ALA A 68 11.50 5.54 -13.52
C ALA A 68 12.57 5.69 -12.44
N ILE A 69 13.76 5.10 -12.66
CA ILE A 69 14.89 5.22 -11.73
C ILE A 69 15.39 6.67 -11.67
N VAL A 70 15.59 7.32 -12.82
CA VAL A 70 16.03 8.73 -12.87
C VAL A 70 15.00 9.63 -12.19
N ALA A 71 13.70 9.41 -12.44
CA ALA A 71 12.64 10.13 -11.75
C ALA A 71 12.73 9.96 -10.22
N LEU A 72 12.87 8.73 -9.73
CA LEU A 72 13.00 8.44 -8.30
C LEU A 72 14.23 9.12 -7.68
N VAL A 73 15.41 8.96 -8.29
CA VAL A 73 16.65 9.56 -7.81
C VAL A 73 16.57 11.09 -7.84
N SER A 74 15.94 11.67 -8.87
CA SER A 74 15.75 13.11 -8.97
C SER A 74 14.88 13.64 -7.84
N VAL A 75 13.79 12.94 -7.47
CA VAL A 75 12.94 13.33 -6.34
C VAL A 75 13.74 13.26 -5.04
N MET A 76 14.47 12.17 -4.80
CA MET A 76 15.28 12.01 -3.59
C MET A 76 16.37 13.08 -3.48
N GLY A 77 17.09 13.35 -4.59
CA GLY A 77 18.18 14.33 -4.62
C GLY A 77 17.68 15.76 -4.44
N LEU A 78 16.64 16.16 -5.17
CA LEU A 78 16.07 17.51 -5.09
C LEU A 78 15.39 17.75 -3.73
N ALA A 79 14.76 16.73 -3.15
CA ALA A 79 14.19 16.80 -1.81
C ALA A 79 15.28 16.97 -0.74
N ALA A 80 16.38 16.21 -0.83
CA ALA A 80 17.50 16.31 0.10
C ALA A 80 18.20 17.68 0.04
N LEU A 81 18.24 18.30 -1.15
CA LEU A 81 18.76 19.65 -1.35
C LEU A 81 17.75 20.75 -0.96
N GLY A 82 16.53 20.38 -0.57
CA GLY A 82 15.49 21.33 -0.14
C GLY A 82 14.97 22.24 -1.24
N VAL A 83 15.08 21.85 -2.52
CA VAL A 83 14.72 22.71 -3.67
C VAL A 83 13.21 22.97 -3.72
N LEU A 84 12.41 21.90 -3.55
CA LEU A 84 10.95 21.95 -3.48
C LEU A 84 10.42 20.97 -2.42
N PRO A 85 9.19 21.17 -1.90
CA PRO A 85 8.51 20.19 -1.06
C PRO A 85 8.42 18.81 -1.74
N ILE A 86 8.64 17.74 -0.97
CA ILE A 86 8.63 16.35 -1.46
C ILE A 86 7.32 16.03 -2.18
N SER A 87 6.19 16.55 -1.69
CA SER A 87 4.87 16.37 -2.31
C SER A 87 4.82 16.90 -3.75
N ALA A 88 5.38 18.09 -3.99
CA ALA A 88 5.42 18.69 -5.32
C ALA A 88 6.36 17.91 -6.27
N LEU A 89 7.55 17.54 -5.79
CA LEU A 89 8.50 16.74 -6.56
C LEU A 89 7.92 15.37 -6.93
N ALA A 90 7.27 14.69 -5.98
CA ALA A 90 6.64 13.41 -6.19
C ALA A 90 5.50 13.48 -7.22
N LEU A 91 4.68 14.53 -7.19
CA LEU A 91 3.63 14.75 -8.20
C LEU A 91 4.22 14.94 -9.59
N ILE A 92 5.22 15.81 -9.75
CA ILE A 92 5.87 16.06 -11.03
C ILE A 92 6.49 14.77 -11.59
N ALA A 93 7.18 14.00 -10.75
CA ALA A 93 7.78 12.75 -11.15
C ALA A 93 6.73 11.70 -11.54
N ALA A 94 5.68 11.53 -10.74
CA ALA A 94 4.59 10.61 -11.04
C ALA A 94 3.89 10.95 -12.37
N THR A 95 3.53 12.22 -12.58
CA THR A 95 2.93 12.68 -13.84
C THR A 95 3.88 12.47 -15.01
N SER A 96 5.18 12.75 -14.84
CA SER A 96 6.18 12.55 -15.90
C SER A 96 6.33 11.08 -16.29
N VAL A 97 6.36 10.17 -15.31
CA VAL A 97 6.46 8.71 -15.53
C VAL A 97 5.23 8.18 -16.29
N VAL A 98 4.03 8.65 -15.95
CA VAL A 98 2.78 8.31 -16.67
C VAL A 98 2.78 8.90 -18.08
N ALA A 99 3.13 10.19 -18.23
CA ALA A 99 3.20 10.88 -19.52
C ALA A 99 4.22 10.25 -20.49
N LEU A 100 5.34 9.73 -19.96
CA LEU A 100 6.38 9.02 -20.73
C LEU A 100 5.99 7.56 -21.05
N GLY A 101 4.80 7.12 -20.65
CA GLY A 101 4.26 5.79 -20.94
C GLY A 101 4.95 4.65 -20.17
N CYS A 102 5.56 4.97 -19.03
CA CYS A 102 6.18 3.95 -18.17
C CYS A 102 5.12 3.12 -17.43
N LEU A 103 3.97 3.74 -17.13
CA LEU A 103 2.83 3.16 -16.42
C LEU A 103 1.53 3.56 -17.12
N ASP A 104 0.61 2.62 -17.32
CA ASP A 104 -0.73 2.95 -17.82
C ASP A 104 -1.61 3.56 -16.71
N HIS A 105 -2.66 4.28 -17.07
CA HIS A 105 -3.58 4.93 -16.13
C HIS A 105 -4.20 3.91 -15.17
N GLN A 106 -4.61 2.73 -15.68
CA GLN A 106 -5.15 1.68 -14.81
C GLN A 106 -4.11 1.13 -13.82
N GLU A 107 -2.87 0.98 -14.27
CA GLU A 107 -1.77 0.53 -13.41
C GLU A 107 -1.43 1.59 -12.35
N ALA A 108 -1.46 2.88 -12.72
CA ALA A 108 -1.29 4.00 -11.80
C ALA A 108 -2.37 4.02 -10.71
N TYR A 109 -3.64 3.87 -11.08
CA TYR A 109 -4.73 3.79 -10.10
C TYR A 109 -4.63 2.56 -9.21
N ARG A 110 -4.24 1.40 -9.75
CA ARG A 110 -4.01 0.18 -8.96
C ARG A 110 -2.78 0.26 -8.04
N ALA A 111 -1.81 1.12 -8.36
CA ALA A 111 -0.64 1.36 -7.50
C ALA A 111 -0.99 2.19 -6.26
N ILE A 112 -2.11 2.92 -6.27
CA ILE A 112 -2.59 3.68 -5.11
C ILE A 112 -3.18 2.71 -4.07
N ARG A 113 -2.57 2.72 -2.88
CA ARG A 113 -3.05 1.97 -1.70
C ARG A 113 -4.14 2.75 -0.99
N TRP A 114 -5.38 2.56 -1.43
CA TRP A 114 -6.56 3.27 -0.91
C TRP A 114 -6.84 3.00 0.56
N ASP A 115 -6.54 1.80 1.04
CA ASP A 115 -6.57 1.39 2.44
C ASP A 115 -5.74 2.33 3.33
N ILE A 116 -4.53 2.69 2.89
CA ILE A 116 -3.66 3.60 3.64
C ILE A 116 -4.12 5.04 3.55
N LEU A 117 -4.62 5.48 2.39
CA LEU A 117 -5.19 6.83 2.26
C LEU A 117 -6.39 7.00 3.21
N MET A 118 -7.30 6.02 3.23
CA MET A 118 -8.44 6.01 4.15
C MET A 118 -7.98 6.01 5.60
N LEU A 119 -6.95 5.24 5.95
CA LEU A 119 -6.36 5.25 7.29
C LEU A 119 -5.81 6.64 7.66
N ILE A 120 -5.01 7.27 6.79
CA ILE A 120 -4.47 8.62 7.02
C ILE A 120 -5.60 9.62 7.25
N PHE A 121 -6.60 9.67 6.37
CA PHE A 121 -7.73 10.59 6.50
C PHE A 121 -8.56 10.32 7.76
N GLY A 122 -8.82 9.06 8.08
CA GLY A 122 -9.53 8.68 9.30
C GLY A 122 -8.80 9.14 10.56
N MET A 123 -7.47 9.01 10.59
CA MET A 123 -6.66 9.43 11.74
C MET A 123 -6.53 10.95 11.85
N LEU A 124 -6.46 11.68 10.73
CA LEU A 124 -6.54 13.15 10.73
C LEU A 124 -7.89 13.64 11.28
N ALA A 125 -8.98 12.98 10.89
CA ALA A 125 -10.32 13.27 11.41
C ALA A 125 -10.42 12.96 12.91
N LEU A 126 -9.89 11.81 13.36
CA LEU A 126 -9.85 11.42 14.77
C LEU A 126 -9.03 12.41 15.60
N GLY A 127 -7.84 12.80 15.14
CA GLY A 127 -6.99 13.80 15.81
C GLY A 127 -7.72 15.12 16.01
N THR A 128 -8.38 15.60 14.94
CA THR A 128 -9.20 16.82 15.00
C THR A 128 -10.38 16.68 15.98
N ALA A 129 -11.02 15.52 16.02
CA ALA A 129 -12.12 15.25 16.94
C ALA A 129 -11.63 15.19 18.41
N MET A 130 -10.47 14.60 18.67
CA MET A 130 -9.87 14.56 20.00
C MET A 130 -9.45 15.94 20.50
N GLU A 131 -8.96 16.80 19.60
CA GLU A 131 -8.62 18.19 19.92
C GLU A 131 -9.89 18.99 20.26
N LYS A 132 -10.93 18.88 19.44
CA LYS A 132 -12.22 19.56 19.67
C LYS A 132 -12.96 19.09 20.92
N THR A 133 -12.87 17.80 21.25
CA THR A 133 -13.51 17.23 22.46
C THR A 133 -12.71 17.47 23.73
N GLY A 134 -11.46 17.94 23.64
CA GLY A 134 -10.55 18.04 24.78
C GLY A 134 -10.05 16.67 25.28
N ALA A 135 -10.36 15.57 24.60
CA ALA A 135 -9.83 14.25 24.95
C ALA A 135 -8.29 14.23 24.85
N ALA A 136 -7.74 14.92 23.84
CA ALA A 136 -6.30 15.09 23.70
C ALA A 136 -5.69 15.80 24.92
N SER A 137 -6.30 16.88 25.41
CA SER A 137 -5.75 17.62 26.56
C SER A 137 -5.82 16.82 27.86
N LEU A 138 -6.87 16.00 28.05
CA LEU A 138 -6.97 15.10 29.19
C LEU A 138 -5.86 14.03 29.20
N LEU A 139 -5.61 13.40 28.05
CA LEU A 139 -4.54 12.39 27.89
C LEU A 139 -3.15 12.99 28.13
N VAL A 140 -2.89 14.14 27.50
CA VAL A 140 -1.63 14.86 27.67
C VAL A 140 -1.44 15.28 29.13
N GLY A 141 -2.50 15.78 29.79
CA GLY A 141 -2.44 16.16 31.20
C GLY A 141 -2.12 14.99 32.13
N HIS A 142 -2.68 13.80 31.87
CA HIS A 142 -2.35 12.59 32.64
C HIS A 142 -0.89 12.16 32.43
N LEU A 143 -0.43 12.15 31.18
CA LEU A 143 0.94 11.80 30.85
C LEU A 143 1.94 12.81 31.42
N ALA A 144 1.65 14.12 31.32
CA ALA A 144 2.44 15.19 31.90
C ALA A 144 2.44 15.13 33.43
N GLY A 145 1.35 14.73 34.08
CA GLY A 145 1.33 14.49 35.53
C GLY A 145 2.26 13.35 35.97
N LEU A 146 2.39 12.30 35.14
CA LEU A 146 3.27 11.15 35.41
C LEU A 146 4.74 11.44 35.09
N THR A 147 5.02 12.27 34.09
CA THR A 147 6.37 12.45 33.52
C THR A 147 6.96 13.86 33.69
N GLY A 148 6.16 14.86 34.04
CA GLY A 148 6.54 16.27 34.08
C GLY A 148 7.65 16.61 35.08
N GLY A 149 7.85 15.78 36.11
CA GLY A 149 8.97 15.90 37.04
C GLY A 149 10.27 15.21 36.57
N MET A 150 10.21 14.38 35.53
CA MET A 150 11.33 13.54 35.06
C MET A 150 12.02 14.07 33.80
N GLY A 151 11.50 15.15 33.22
CA GLY A 151 12.09 15.86 32.07
C GLY A 151 11.71 15.28 30.69
N PRO A 152 12.16 15.92 29.59
CA PRO A 152 11.79 15.59 28.21
C PRO A 152 12.10 14.15 27.79
N LEU A 153 13.20 13.59 28.30
CA LEU A 153 13.63 12.22 28.02
C LEU A 153 12.62 11.17 28.53
N ALA A 154 11.99 11.41 29.68
CA ALA A 154 11.00 10.49 30.23
C ALA A 154 9.70 10.49 29.40
N VAL A 155 9.27 11.66 28.94
CA VAL A 155 8.12 11.81 28.02
C VAL A 155 8.38 11.03 26.73
N LEU A 156 9.58 11.19 26.17
CA LEU A 156 10.00 10.51 24.94
C LEU A 156 10.10 8.99 25.15
N ALA A 157 10.60 8.53 26.29
CA ALA A 157 10.64 7.11 26.65
C ALA A 157 9.25 6.49 26.79
N VAL A 158 8.30 7.17 27.44
CA VAL A 158 6.91 6.70 27.55
C VAL A 158 6.25 6.66 26.19
N LEU A 159 6.41 7.70 25.38
CA LEU A 159 5.88 7.73 24.02
C LEU A 159 6.47 6.59 23.18
N TYR A 160 7.77 6.33 23.31
CA TYR A 160 8.44 5.21 22.63
C TYR A 160 7.93 3.85 23.08
N LEU A 161 7.71 3.63 24.38
CA LEU A 161 7.15 2.39 24.90
C LEU A 161 5.72 2.14 24.40
N ILE A 162 4.88 3.17 24.41
CA ILE A 162 3.53 3.11 23.84
C ILE A 162 3.62 2.79 22.34
N THR A 163 4.51 3.47 21.61
CA THR A 163 4.74 3.21 20.18
C THR A 163 5.12 1.76 19.93
N SER A 164 6.11 1.25 20.67
CA SER A 164 6.63 -0.11 20.53
C SER A 164 5.56 -1.16 20.84
N PHE A 165 4.71 -0.91 21.83
CA PHE A 165 3.61 -1.81 22.14
C PHE A 165 2.53 -1.78 21.05
N LEU A 166 2.21 -0.59 20.52
CA LEU A 166 1.27 -0.48 19.40
C LEU A 166 1.79 -1.16 18.14
N THR A 167 3.10 -1.08 17.83
CA THR A 167 3.67 -1.72 16.64
C THR A 167 3.60 -3.26 16.66
N GLU A 168 3.44 -3.89 17.81
CA GLU A 168 3.18 -5.33 17.90
C GLU A 168 1.73 -5.69 17.51
N ILE A 169 0.79 -4.74 17.65
CA ILE A 169 -0.65 -4.96 17.40
C ILE A 169 -1.05 -4.46 16.01
N MET A 170 -0.37 -3.43 15.49
CA MET A 170 -0.70 -2.78 14.23
C MET A 170 0.54 -2.53 13.37
N SER A 171 0.34 -2.34 12.06
CA SER A 171 1.45 -2.01 11.15
C SER A 171 2.19 -0.73 11.59
N ASN A 172 3.50 -0.68 11.35
CA ASN A 172 4.35 0.48 11.71
C ASN A 172 3.80 1.82 11.18
N ASN A 173 3.22 1.82 9.97
CA ASN A 173 2.61 3.01 9.40
C ASN A 173 1.38 3.47 10.20
N ALA A 174 0.53 2.55 10.64
CA ALA A 174 -0.66 2.87 11.44
C ALA A 174 -0.27 3.47 12.80
N ALA A 175 0.73 2.86 13.46
CA ALA A 175 1.24 3.36 14.73
C ALA A 175 1.82 4.78 14.60
N ALA A 176 2.65 5.02 13.59
CA ALA A 176 3.24 6.34 13.34
C ALA A 176 2.17 7.42 13.11
N ILE A 177 1.17 7.12 12.28
CA ILE A 177 0.07 8.05 11.99
C ILE A 177 -0.76 8.35 13.26
N LEU A 178 -0.99 7.35 14.11
CA LEU A 178 -1.76 7.51 15.35
C LEU A 178 -1.04 8.35 16.41
N LEU A 179 0.26 8.12 16.56
CA LEU A 179 1.04 8.73 17.63
C LEU A 179 1.54 10.13 17.28
N THR A 180 1.67 10.46 16.00
CA THR A 180 2.07 11.81 15.55
C THR A 180 1.24 12.94 16.17
N PRO A 181 -0.11 12.96 16.10
CA PRO A 181 -0.89 14.04 16.71
C PRO A 181 -0.77 14.06 18.24
N ILE A 182 -0.60 12.90 18.89
CA ILE A 182 -0.42 12.81 20.35
C ILE A 182 0.95 13.40 20.74
N ALA A 183 2.00 13.08 20.00
CA ALA A 183 3.35 13.63 20.21
C ALA A 183 3.38 15.16 20.01
N ILE A 184 2.72 15.66 18.97
CA ILE A 184 2.60 17.10 18.70
C ILE A 184 1.85 17.80 19.85
N GLY A 185 0.75 17.21 20.34
CA GLY A 185 -0.01 17.75 21.47
C GLY A 185 0.75 17.71 22.81
N LEU A 186 1.57 16.68 23.03
CA LEU A 186 2.47 16.58 24.19
C LEU A 186 3.55 17.67 24.15
N GLY A 187 4.21 17.84 22.99
CA GLY A 187 5.24 18.87 22.81
C GLY A 187 4.69 20.27 23.04
N SER A 188 3.53 20.59 22.46
CA SER A 188 2.92 21.91 22.61
C SER A 188 2.52 22.24 24.05
N GLN A 189 2.01 21.26 24.83
CA GLN A 189 1.68 21.49 26.25
C GLN A 189 2.92 21.60 27.15
N LEU A 190 3.97 20.84 26.86
CA LEU A 190 5.20 20.84 27.66
C LEU A 190 6.17 21.96 27.25
N GLY A 191 5.85 22.73 26.21
CA GLY A 191 6.72 23.78 25.67
C GLY A 191 7.96 23.24 24.94
N ILE A 192 7.93 21.98 24.52
CA ILE A 192 9.00 21.30 23.79
C ILE A 192 8.65 21.32 22.31
N ASP A 193 9.59 21.69 21.44
CA ASP A 193 9.35 21.64 19.99
C ASP A 193 9.10 20.16 19.58
N PRO A 194 7.91 19.82 19.07
CA PRO A 194 7.59 18.45 18.68
C PRO A 194 8.19 18.04 17.32
N ARG A 195 8.85 18.95 16.61
CA ARG A 195 9.50 18.65 15.33
C ARG A 195 10.91 18.09 15.56
N PRO A 196 11.34 17.08 14.79
CA PRO A 196 12.73 16.63 14.76
C PRO A 196 13.68 17.68 14.16
#